data_AF-A0A0Q6KJE9-F1
#
_entry.id   AF-A0A0Q6KJE9-F1
#
_cell.length_a   1.000
_cell.length_b   1.000
_cell.length_c   1.000
_cell.angle_alpha   90.00
_cell.angle_beta   90.00
_cell.angle_gamma   90.00
#
_symmetry.space_group_name_H-M   'P 1'
#
loop_
_entity.id
_entity.type
_entity.pdbx_description
1 polymer ?
#
loop_
_entity_poly.entity_id
_entity_poly.type
_entity_poly.pdbx_seq_one_letter_code
_entity_poly.pdbx_strand_id
1 'polypeptide(L)'
;MSTQPDAPDVDPDAAVEVSTMSATQTRETMLSWTRRGYSVNRSILVQQPDPDKPRESTVGRLTRDRHHRALVLYLLVLAWWPWLHDRKTPLDSEVWIRALTAEGPGTANALTWSASTLSRAWGVLKQYGLVQSEREGRLTRVKPRREDGLQDYQFPAGERDWFNRYFTLPDEFWTRQYFATLSPAALAVLLIVLKETIKKPDVELLRERMSEWYGISGKTVTKGIQELIDCELLDPRIERVPDAAAKYGVTDHYYYGLKGPFSTEERKARRKTANRKRLAAERKKAKAAAPKEKS
;
A
#
# COMPACT_ATOMS: atom_id res chain seq x y z
N MET A 1 44.93 45.28 -39.25
CA MET A 1 43.66 44.54 -39.19
C MET A 1 43.87 43.33 -38.32
N SER A 2 43.58 43.44 -37.02
CA SER A 2 43.52 42.32 -36.07
C SER A 2 42.17 42.41 -35.39
N THR A 3 41.26 41.54 -35.79
CA THR A 3 39.95 41.34 -35.19
C THR A 3 40.12 40.39 -34.00
N GLN A 4 39.93 40.91 -32.80
CA GLN A 4 39.78 40.11 -31.60
C GLN A 4 38.31 39.65 -31.54
N PRO A 5 38.00 38.37 -31.35
CA PRO A 5 36.62 37.92 -31.25
C PRO A 5 36.05 38.28 -29.87
N ASP A 6 34.90 38.96 -29.87
CA ASP A 6 34.12 39.23 -28.67
C ASP A 6 33.72 37.91 -27.98
N ALA A 7 33.95 37.86 -26.66
CA ALA A 7 33.47 36.76 -25.82
C ALA A 7 31.93 36.79 -25.78
N PRO A 8 31.25 35.63 -25.83
CA PRO A 8 29.80 35.61 -25.73
C PRO A 8 29.37 36.11 -24.34
N ASP A 9 28.49 37.11 -24.33
CA ASP A 9 27.72 37.55 -23.16
C ASP A 9 27.01 36.32 -22.57
N VAL A 10 27.51 35.83 -21.44
CA VAL A 10 26.81 34.85 -20.63
C VAL A 10 25.88 35.64 -19.72
N ASP A 11 24.60 35.63 -20.08
CA ASP A 11 23.52 36.25 -19.30
C ASP A 11 23.57 35.72 -17.84
N PRO A 12 23.87 36.58 -16.84
CA PRO A 12 23.96 36.17 -15.44
C PRO A 12 22.60 35.82 -14.83
N ASP A 13 21.50 36.09 -15.54
CA ASP A 13 20.11 35.83 -15.11
C ASP A 13 19.46 34.62 -15.79
N ALA A 14 20.24 33.75 -16.44
CA ALA A 14 19.78 32.41 -16.80
C ALA A 14 19.61 31.55 -15.53
N ALA A 15 18.60 31.88 -14.74
CA ALA A 15 18.10 31.06 -13.66
C ALA A 15 17.80 29.69 -14.26
N VAL A 16 18.62 28.70 -13.87
CA VAL A 16 18.32 27.30 -14.12
C VAL A 16 16.93 27.06 -13.55
N GLU A 17 15.93 26.93 -14.42
CA GLU A 17 14.60 26.48 -14.01
C GLU A 17 14.78 25.10 -13.39
N VAL A 18 14.91 25.06 -12.07
CA VAL A 18 14.93 23.81 -11.32
C VAL A 18 13.51 23.27 -11.42
N SER A 19 13.28 22.44 -12.43
CA SER A 19 11.99 21.79 -12.67
C SER A 19 11.54 21.12 -11.37
N THR A 20 10.44 21.62 -10.81
CA THR A 20 9.87 21.07 -9.57
C THR A 20 9.45 19.63 -9.81
N MET A 21 9.89 18.70 -8.97
CA MET A 21 9.54 17.28 -9.11
C MET A 21 8.03 17.08 -9.22
N SER A 22 7.57 16.28 -10.19
CA SER A 22 6.15 15.95 -10.35
C SER A 22 5.63 15.00 -9.26
N ALA A 23 4.31 14.77 -9.23
CA ALA A 23 3.70 13.81 -8.31
C ALA A 23 4.20 12.38 -8.58
N THR A 24 4.25 11.97 -9.86
CA THR A 24 4.74 10.65 -10.28
C THR A 24 6.22 10.48 -9.95
N GLN A 25 7.06 11.46 -10.30
CA GLN A 25 8.49 11.43 -9.98
C GLN A 25 8.73 11.30 -8.47
N THR A 26 7.93 11.99 -7.66
CA THR A 26 8.00 11.88 -6.19
C THR A 26 7.70 10.47 -5.71
N ARG A 27 6.60 9.86 -6.19
CA ARG A 27 6.24 8.47 -5.85
C ARG A 27 7.33 7.49 -6.24
N GLU A 28 7.78 7.52 -7.49
CA GLU A 28 8.80 6.60 -8.01
C GLU A 28 10.11 6.73 -7.24
N THR A 29 10.56 7.96 -7.00
CA THR A 29 11.79 8.23 -6.23
C THR A 29 11.69 7.65 -4.84
N MET A 30 10.59 7.91 -4.11
CA MET A 30 10.46 7.45 -2.73
C MET A 30 10.25 5.94 -2.60
N LEU A 31 9.54 5.32 -3.54
CA LEU A 31 9.38 3.86 -3.57
C LEU A 31 10.72 3.17 -3.88
N SER A 32 11.55 3.78 -4.74
CA SER A 32 12.89 3.25 -5.08
C SER A 32 13.80 3.08 -3.87
N TRP A 33 13.60 3.86 -2.79
CA TRP A 33 14.41 3.79 -1.57
C TRP A 33 14.20 2.49 -0.78
N THR A 34 13.02 1.87 -0.90
CA THR A 34 12.74 0.56 -0.26
C THR A 34 13.36 -0.61 -1.01
N ARG A 35 13.59 -0.47 -2.34
CA ARG A 35 14.21 -1.44 -3.27
C ARG A 35 13.56 -2.83 -3.34
N ARG A 36 12.37 -3.03 -2.73
CA ARG A 36 11.67 -4.33 -2.71
C ARG A 36 10.64 -4.49 -3.83
N GLY A 37 10.11 -3.38 -4.37
CA GLY A 37 9.04 -3.42 -5.38
C GLY A 37 7.64 -3.68 -4.79
N TYR A 38 7.50 -3.57 -3.47
CA TYR A 38 6.25 -3.76 -2.74
C TYR A 38 6.37 -3.25 -1.29
N SER A 39 5.22 -2.90 -0.70
CA SER A 39 5.05 -2.68 0.74
C SER A 39 4.53 -3.93 1.44
N VAL A 40 4.76 -4.01 2.75
CA VAL A 40 4.35 -5.13 3.61
C VAL A 40 3.24 -4.65 4.53
N ASN A 41 2.11 -5.38 4.53
CA ASN A 41 0.94 -5.07 5.34
C ASN A 41 0.48 -6.32 6.08
N ARG A 42 0.32 -6.25 7.41
CA ARG A 42 -0.17 -7.41 8.18
C ARG A 42 -1.60 -7.77 7.80
N SER A 43 -1.93 -9.06 7.88
CA SER A 43 -3.29 -9.57 7.67
C SER A 43 -4.27 -8.98 8.67
N ILE A 44 -3.79 -8.61 9.87
CA ILE A 44 -4.58 -7.94 10.91
C ILE A 44 -5.09 -6.56 10.48
N LEU A 45 -4.51 -5.92 9.46
CA LEU A 45 -5.07 -4.72 8.85
C LEU A 45 -6.50 -4.97 8.33
N VAL A 46 -6.71 -6.18 7.79
CA VAL A 46 -7.93 -6.58 7.09
C VAL A 46 -8.88 -7.34 8.02
N GLN A 47 -8.35 -8.27 8.81
CA GLN A 47 -9.16 -9.18 9.62
C GLN A 47 -8.40 -9.61 10.88
N GLN A 48 -9.09 -9.58 12.03
CA GLN A 48 -8.55 -10.09 13.29
C GLN A 48 -8.39 -11.62 13.24
N PRO A 49 -7.31 -12.18 13.83
CA PRO A 49 -7.00 -13.60 13.72
C PRO A 49 -7.87 -14.49 14.61
N ASP A 50 -8.50 -13.93 15.65
CA ASP A 50 -9.29 -14.66 16.64
C ASP A 50 -10.70 -14.95 16.09
N PRO A 51 -11.08 -16.22 15.88
CA PRO A 51 -12.38 -16.58 15.32
C PRO A 51 -13.54 -16.40 16.31
N ASP A 52 -13.28 -16.38 17.61
CA ASP A 52 -14.30 -16.31 18.67
C ASP A 52 -14.64 -14.87 19.05
N LYS A 53 -13.94 -13.89 18.44
CA LYS A 53 -14.14 -12.46 18.64
C LYS A 53 -14.59 -11.79 17.35
N PRO A 54 -15.12 -10.56 17.41
CA PRO A 54 -15.38 -9.77 16.22
C PRO A 54 -14.15 -9.73 15.32
N ARG A 55 -14.32 -10.24 14.09
CA ARG A 55 -13.21 -10.42 13.14
C ARG A 55 -12.93 -9.16 12.32
N GLU A 56 -13.84 -8.18 12.35
CA GLU A 56 -13.65 -6.90 11.69
C GLU A 56 -12.37 -6.21 12.18
N SER A 57 -11.66 -5.57 11.26
CA SER A 57 -10.47 -4.81 11.60
C SER A 57 -10.46 -3.46 10.89
N THR A 58 -9.31 -2.80 10.86
CA THR A 58 -9.10 -1.44 10.39
C THR A 58 -9.66 -1.16 9.00
N VAL A 59 -9.47 -2.04 8.01
CA VAL A 59 -10.06 -1.86 6.67
C VAL A 59 -11.59 -1.81 6.73
N GLY A 60 -12.20 -2.75 7.45
CA GLY A 60 -13.65 -2.78 7.67
C GLY A 60 -14.19 -1.50 8.27
N ARG A 61 -13.59 -1.07 9.39
CA ARG A 61 -13.99 0.13 10.11
C ARG A 61 -13.84 1.40 9.25
N LEU A 62 -12.67 1.62 8.64
CA LEU A 62 -12.42 2.80 7.81
C LEU A 62 -13.30 2.83 6.54
N THR A 63 -13.62 1.68 5.96
CA THR A 63 -14.52 1.61 4.79
C THR A 63 -15.97 1.89 5.19
N ARG A 64 -16.45 1.32 6.30
CA ARG A 64 -17.80 1.58 6.85
C ARG A 64 -17.98 3.05 7.18
N ASP A 65 -16.99 3.64 7.83
CA ASP A 65 -17.03 5.03 8.31
C ASP A 65 -16.58 6.04 7.22
N ARG A 66 -16.40 5.57 5.98
CA ARG A 66 -16.09 6.36 4.77
C ARG A 66 -14.78 7.17 4.85
N HIS A 67 -13.81 6.65 5.58
CA HIS A 67 -12.49 7.27 5.77
C HIS A 67 -11.45 6.83 4.72
N HIS A 68 -11.81 6.94 3.44
CA HIS A 68 -10.98 6.48 2.31
C HIS A 68 -9.58 7.10 2.30
N ARG A 69 -9.49 8.43 2.44
CA ARG A 69 -8.21 9.16 2.47
C ARG A 69 -7.32 8.69 3.63
N ALA A 70 -7.91 8.42 4.80
CA ALA A 70 -7.13 7.93 5.93
C ALA A 70 -6.52 6.55 5.64
N LEU A 71 -7.29 5.62 5.08
CA LEU A 71 -6.78 4.30 4.70
C LEU A 71 -5.62 4.42 3.69
N VAL A 72 -5.78 5.22 2.64
CA VAL A 72 -4.73 5.47 1.63
C VAL A 72 -3.47 6.07 2.26
N LEU A 73 -3.63 7.09 3.11
CA LEU A 73 -2.52 7.72 3.80
C LEU A 73 -1.77 6.73 4.71
N TYR A 74 -2.50 5.87 5.41
CA TYR A 74 -1.89 4.85 6.27
C TYR A 74 -1.09 3.83 5.47
N LEU A 75 -1.63 3.34 4.35
CA LEU A 75 -0.90 2.47 3.43
C LEU A 75 0.40 3.13 2.92
N LEU A 76 0.36 4.44 2.64
CA LEU A 76 1.55 5.18 2.22
C LEU A 76 2.60 5.26 3.32
N VAL A 77 2.18 5.54 4.57
CA VAL A 77 3.07 5.51 5.73
C VAL A 77 3.74 4.16 5.87
N LEU A 78 2.99 3.06 5.77
CA LEU A 78 3.54 1.71 5.85
C LEU A 78 4.50 1.42 4.69
N ALA A 79 4.20 1.88 3.48
CA ALA A 79 5.07 1.72 2.32
C ALA A 79 6.41 2.45 2.49
N TRP A 80 6.40 3.64 3.10
CA TRP A 80 7.61 4.46 3.28
C TRP A 80 8.34 4.21 4.59
N TRP A 81 7.70 3.56 5.57
CA TRP A 81 8.28 3.31 6.88
C TRP A 81 9.71 2.73 6.85
N PRO A 82 10.06 1.78 5.96
CA PRO A 82 11.41 1.21 5.91
C PRO A 82 12.56 2.20 5.75
N TRP A 83 12.32 3.41 5.24
CA TRP A 83 13.33 4.47 5.20
C TRP A 83 12.92 5.70 6.01
N LEU A 84 11.61 5.92 6.20
CA LEU A 84 11.08 7.06 6.94
C LEU A 84 11.47 7.02 8.42
N HIS A 85 11.58 5.84 9.02
CA HIS A 85 11.93 5.68 10.44
C HIS A 85 13.33 6.20 10.79
N ASP A 86 14.28 6.10 9.86
CA ASP A 86 15.67 6.56 10.03
C ASP A 86 15.86 8.05 9.68
N ARG A 87 14.83 8.70 9.16
CA ARG A 87 14.94 10.07 8.66
C ARG A 87 15.06 11.06 9.82
N LYS A 88 16.15 11.84 9.82
CA LYS A 88 16.45 12.83 10.88
C LYS A 88 15.39 13.93 10.98
N THR A 89 14.90 14.46 9.87
CA THR A 89 13.89 15.53 9.85
C THR A 89 12.52 14.97 9.43
N PRO A 90 11.38 15.47 9.93
CA PRO A 90 10.08 15.05 9.43
C PRO A 90 9.84 15.53 7.99
N LEU A 91 8.92 14.89 7.26
CA LEU A 91 8.54 15.35 5.92
C LEU A 91 7.62 16.56 6.01
N ASP A 92 7.76 17.48 5.05
CA ASP A 92 6.82 18.57 4.86
C ASP A 92 5.46 18.05 4.37
N SER A 93 4.39 18.76 4.69
CA SER A 93 3.03 18.45 4.25
C SER A 93 2.91 18.41 2.73
N GLU A 94 3.62 19.31 2.03
CA GLU A 94 3.62 19.37 0.56
C GLU A 94 4.19 18.10 -0.07
N VAL A 95 5.13 17.42 0.61
CA VAL A 95 5.69 16.15 0.11
C VAL A 95 4.65 15.04 0.16
N TRP A 96 3.87 14.96 1.24
CA TRP A 96 2.77 14.01 1.36
C TRP A 96 1.68 14.29 0.34
N ILE A 97 1.25 15.55 0.21
CA ILE A 97 0.23 15.97 -0.76
C ILE A 97 0.69 15.59 -2.17
N ARG A 98 1.91 15.98 -2.55
CA ARG A 98 2.46 15.69 -3.88
C ARG A 98 2.49 14.20 -4.18
N ALA A 99 2.90 13.35 -3.25
CA ALA A 99 2.89 11.90 -3.47
C ALA A 99 1.47 11.32 -3.61
N LEU A 100 0.50 11.90 -2.92
CA LEU A 100 -0.91 11.50 -2.92
C LEU A 100 -1.73 12.15 -4.04
N THR A 101 -1.17 13.10 -4.78
CA THR A 101 -1.84 13.73 -5.92
C THR A 101 -1.78 12.80 -7.13
N ALA A 102 -2.94 12.42 -7.67
CA ALA A 102 -3.00 11.74 -8.95
C ALA A 102 -2.90 12.75 -10.11
N GLU A 103 -2.21 12.38 -11.18
CA GLU A 103 -1.99 13.21 -12.37
C GLU A 103 -2.14 12.41 -13.67
N GLY A 104 -2.53 13.08 -14.76
CA GLY A 104 -2.63 12.48 -16.09
C GLY A 104 -4.03 11.94 -16.46
N PRO A 105 -4.17 11.33 -17.65
CA PRO A 105 -5.46 10.83 -18.15
C PRO A 105 -6.09 9.80 -17.22
N GLY A 106 -7.43 9.82 -17.10
CA GLY A 106 -8.17 8.86 -16.27
C GLY A 106 -8.21 9.20 -14.76
N THR A 107 -7.68 10.36 -14.35
CA THR A 107 -7.67 10.80 -12.94
C THR A 107 -8.76 11.81 -12.58
N ALA A 108 -9.74 12.05 -13.46
CA ALA A 108 -10.78 13.06 -13.26
C ALA A 108 -11.60 12.88 -11.97
N ASN A 109 -11.83 11.63 -11.55
CA ASN A 109 -12.56 11.30 -10.32
C ASN A 109 -11.62 10.86 -9.17
N ALA A 110 -10.32 11.12 -9.29
CA ALA A 110 -9.34 10.68 -8.32
C ALA A 110 -9.46 11.42 -6.97
N LEU A 111 -8.95 10.80 -5.91
CA LEU A 111 -8.81 11.45 -4.61
C LEU A 111 -7.99 12.75 -4.70
N THR A 112 -8.62 13.86 -4.33
CA THR A 112 -7.96 15.16 -4.20
C THR A 112 -7.37 15.39 -2.81
N TRP A 113 -6.23 16.08 -2.77
CA TRP A 113 -5.48 16.37 -1.56
C TRP A 113 -5.13 17.86 -1.44
N SER A 114 -5.30 18.38 -0.23
CA SER A 114 -4.88 19.71 0.23
C SER A 114 -4.34 19.57 1.65
N ALA A 115 -3.70 20.62 2.18
CA ALA A 115 -3.26 20.65 3.58
C ALA A 115 -4.43 20.36 4.55
N SER A 116 -5.64 20.86 4.24
CA SER A 116 -6.83 20.64 5.08
C SER A 116 -7.28 19.17 5.08
N THR A 117 -7.30 18.50 3.93
CA THR A 117 -7.70 17.09 3.83
C THR A 117 -6.64 16.18 4.42
N LEU A 118 -5.36 16.52 4.25
CA LEU A 118 -4.25 15.78 4.84
C LEU A 118 -4.31 15.85 6.37
N SER A 119 -4.48 17.05 6.92
CA SER A 119 -4.62 17.26 8.37
C SER A 119 -5.81 16.46 8.95
N ARG A 120 -6.96 16.48 8.28
CA ARG A 120 -8.13 15.66 8.67
C ARG A 120 -7.84 14.17 8.60
N ALA A 121 -7.16 13.69 7.54
CA ALA A 121 -6.79 12.29 7.42
C ALA A 121 -5.85 11.85 8.55
N TRP A 122 -4.86 12.67 8.94
CA TRP A 122 -4.05 12.42 10.12
C TRP A 122 -4.87 12.37 11.40
N GLY A 123 -5.83 13.27 11.57
CA GLY A 123 -6.76 13.27 12.71
C GLY A 123 -7.52 11.95 12.83
N VAL A 124 -8.08 11.45 11.72
CA VAL A 124 -8.73 10.14 11.66
C VAL A 124 -7.75 9.03 12.03
N LEU A 125 -6.55 9.00 11.46
CA LEU A 125 -5.58 7.95 11.79
C LEU A 125 -5.19 7.93 13.27
N LYS A 126 -5.12 9.09 13.93
CA LYS A 126 -4.92 9.18 15.38
C LYS A 126 -6.12 8.66 16.17
N GLN A 127 -7.34 9.04 15.76
CA GLN A 127 -8.57 8.58 16.39
C GLN A 127 -8.70 7.05 16.37
N TYR A 128 -8.28 6.41 15.27
CA TYR A 128 -8.25 4.95 15.14
C TYR A 128 -7.00 4.31 15.77
N GLY A 129 -6.12 5.11 16.39
CA GLY A 129 -4.90 4.63 17.04
C GLY A 129 -3.86 4.05 16.07
N LEU A 130 -3.94 4.36 14.78
CA LEU A 130 -3.07 3.82 13.73
C LEU A 130 -1.74 4.57 13.59
N VAL A 131 -1.68 5.80 14.08
CA VAL A 131 -0.47 6.61 14.08
C VAL A 131 -0.33 7.39 15.38
N GLN A 132 0.91 7.63 15.78
CA GLN A 132 1.31 8.68 16.71
C GLN A 132 1.89 9.84 15.91
N SER A 133 1.74 11.05 16.43
CA SER A 133 2.42 12.20 15.85
C SER A 133 2.98 13.11 16.92
N GLU A 134 4.12 13.72 16.62
CA GLU A 134 4.79 14.68 17.48
C GLU A 134 5.16 15.90 16.64
N ARG A 135 4.99 17.11 17.19
CA ARG A 135 5.42 18.33 16.51
C ARG A 135 6.91 18.54 16.73
N GLU A 136 7.64 18.76 15.65
CA GLU A 136 9.07 19.12 15.66
C GLU A 136 9.23 20.44 14.92
N GLY A 137 9.19 21.53 15.69
CA GLY A 137 9.12 22.89 15.15
C GLY A 137 7.86 23.09 14.31
N ARG A 138 8.03 23.42 13.02
CA ARG A 138 6.92 23.64 12.07
C ARG A 138 6.42 22.36 11.41
N LEU A 139 7.13 21.25 11.60
CA LEU A 139 6.83 19.98 10.96
C LEU A 139 6.21 18.99 11.96
N THR A 140 5.63 17.91 11.43
CA THR A 140 5.04 16.84 12.25
C THR A 140 5.74 15.53 11.93
N ARG A 141 6.39 14.93 12.94
CA ARG A 141 6.85 13.56 12.87
C ARG A 141 5.68 12.63 13.06
N VAL A 142 5.55 11.65 12.18
CA VAL A 142 4.52 10.62 12.27
C VAL A 142 5.19 9.26 12.43
N LYS A 143 4.68 8.46 13.36
CA LYS A 143 5.09 7.07 13.57
C LYS A 143 3.85 6.19 13.42
N PRO A 144 3.87 5.15 12.57
CA PRO A 144 2.78 4.19 12.51
C PRO A 144 2.71 3.41 13.82
N ARG A 145 1.51 2.92 14.13
CA ARG A 145 1.25 1.85 15.09
C ARG A 145 0.90 0.59 14.31
N ARG A 146 0.85 -0.56 14.99
CA ARG A 146 0.41 -1.82 14.40
C ARG A 146 -0.98 -1.66 13.79
N GLU A 147 -1.26 -2.41 12.74
CA GLU A 147 -2.40 -2.20 11.84
C GLU A 147 -3.79 -2.39 12.50
N ASP A 148 -3.84 -2.89 13.74
CA ASP A 148 -5.03 -2.95 14.61
C ASP A 148 -5.17 -1.75 15.56
N GLY A 149 -4.13 -0.93 15.68
CA GLY A 149 -4.03 0.21 16.58
C GLY A 149 -3.69 -0.14 18.03
N LEU A 150 -3.25 -1.38 18.31
CA LEU A 150 -3.07 -1.86 19.70
C LEU A 150 -1.62 -1.83 20.18
N GLN A 151 -0.64 -1.92 19.28
CA GLN A 151 0.78 -1.98 19.63
C GLN A 151 1.61 -0.98 18.82
N ASP A 152 2.84 -0.73 19.26
CA ASP A 152 3.80 0.03 18.47
C ASP A 152 4.16 -0.73 17.19
N TYR A 153 4.44 0.02 16.13
CA TYR A 153 4.75 -0.60 14.86
C TYR A 153 6.16 -1.20 14.88
N GLN A 154 6.24 -2.49 14.61
CA GLN A 154 7.47 -3.17 14.21
C GLN A 154 7.32 -3.61 12.76
N PHE A 155 8.40 -3.56 11.98
CA PHE A 155 8.35 -4.06 10.61
C PHE A 155 8.21 -5.59 10.63
N PRO A 156 7.24 -6.21 9.92
CA PRO A 156 7.09 -7.67 9.92
C PRO A 156 8.34 -8.37 9.39
N ALA A 157 9.00 -9.16 10.23
CA ALA A 157 10.27 -9.82 9.90
C ALA A 157 10.09 -11.27 9.41
N GLY A 158 8.85 -11.73 9.25
CA GLY A 158 8.53 -13.09 8.80
C GLY A 158 8.20 -14.04 9.94
N GLU A 159 7.75 -13.49 11.06
CA GLU A 159 7.22 -14.24 12.18
C GLU A 159 6.03 -15.10 11.72
N ARG A 160 5.90 -16.29 12.30
CA ARG A 160 4.89 -17.29 11.90
C ARG A 160 3.56 -17.12 12.63
N ASP A 161 3.47 -16.20 13.58
CA ASP A 161 2.24 -15.98 14.33
C ASP A 161 1.16 -15.30 13.47
N TRP A 162 -0.09 -15.48 13.88
CA TRP A 162 -1.25 -14.99 13.15
C TRP A 162 -1.32 -13.46 13.10
N PHE A 163 -0.74 -12.76 14.07
CA PHE A 163 -0.76 -11.29 14.14
C PHE A 163 0.25 -10.68 13.17
N ASN A 164 1.41 -11.31 12.96
CA ASN A 164 2.46 -10.83 12.05
C ASN A 164 2.40 -11.39 10.63
N ARG A 165 1.53 -12.37 10.36
CA ARG A 165 1.30 -12.85 8.99
C ARG A 165 0.93 -11.66 8.09
N TYR A 166 1.65 -11.48 6.99
CA TYR A 166 1.48 -10.33 6.11
C TYR A 166 1.18 -10.72 4.66
N PHE A 167 0.58 -9.77 3.94
CA PHE A 167 0.52 -9.75 2.48
C PHE A 167 1.34 -8.59 1.94
N THR A 168 1.67 -8.66 0.66
CA THR A 168 2.46 -7.62 -0.02
C THR A 168 1.56 -6.84 -0.96
N LEU A 169 1.68 -5.51 -0.93
CA LEU A 169 1.03 -4.60 -1.85
C LEU A 169 2.09 -4.08 -2.85
N PRO A 170 2.04 -4.51 -4.12
CA PRO A 170 2.99 -4.08 -5.16
C PRO A 170 3.06 -2.57 -5.36
N ASP A 171 4.23 -2.06 -5.78
CA ASP A 171 4.43 -0.62 -6.02
C ASP A 171 3.56 -0.08 -7.17
N GLU A 172 3.06 -0.95 -8.05
CA GLU A 172 2.10 -0.61 -9.10
C GLU A 172 0.79 -0.06 -8.55
N PHE A 173 0.44 -0.35 -7.29
CA PHE A 173 -0.66 0.32 -6.60
C PHE A 173 -0.49 1.85 -6.60
N TRP A 174 0.74 2.30 -6.43
CA TRP A 174 1.11 3.71 -6.38
C TRP A 174 1.43 4.27 -7.77
N THR A 175 2.25 3.58 -8.55
CA THR A 175 2.72 4.10 -9.84
C THR A 175 1.62 4.12 -10.90
N ARG A 176 0.68 3.17 -10.86
CA ARG A 176 -0.55 3.19 -11.69
C ARG A 176 -1.71 3.94 -11.04
N GLN A 177 -1.46 4.59 -9.91
CA GLN A 177 -2.41 5.51 -9.26
C GLN A 177 -3.72 4.88 -8.77
N TYR A 178 -3.77 3.56 -8.61
CA TYR A 178 -4.92 2.83 -8.06
C TYR A 178 -5.31 3.33 -6.66
N PHE A 179 -4.35 3.85 -5.90
CA PHE A 179 -4.59 4.44 -4.58
C PHE A 179 -5.57 5.63 -4.60
N ALA A 180 -5.70 6.33 -5.73
CA ALA A 180 -6.55 7.50 -5.87
C ALA A 180 -7.76 7.25 -6.76
N THR A 181 -7.67 6.30 -7.71
CA THR A 181 -8.73 6.02 -8.69
C THR A 181 -9.71 4.94 -8.24
N LEU A 182 -9.27 4.00 -7.41
CA LEU A 182 -10.18 2.99 -6.84
C LEU A 182 -11.12 3.62 -5.82
N SER A 183 -12.38 3.19 -5.82
CA SER A 183 -13.33 3.55 -4.79
C SER A 183 -12.96 2.90 -3.45
N PRO A 184 -13.53 3.39 -2.32
CA PRO A 184 -13.28 2.79 -1.01
C PRO A 184 -13.69 1.31 -0.94
N ALA A 185 -14.70 0.92 -1.73
CA ALA A 185 -15.17 -0.45 -1.82
C ALA A 185 -14.17 -1.33 -2.58
N ALA A 186 -13.70 -0.88 -3.75
CA ALA A 186 -12.72 -1.61 -4.54
C ALA A 186 -11.37 -1.72 -3.81
N LEU A 187 -10.92 -0.66 -3.15
CA LEU A 187 -9.71 -0.71 -2.32
C LEU A 187 -9.84 -1.75 -1.19
N ALA A 188 -10.98 -1.78 -0.50
CA ALA A 188 -11.19 -2.76 0.56
C ALA A 188 -11.18 -4.20 0.04
N VAL A 189 -11.88 -4.46 -1.08
CA VAL A 189 -11.88 -5.80 -1.71
C VAL A 189 -10.49 -6.18 -2.20
N LEU A 190 -9.73 -5.26 -2.80
CA LEU A 190 -8.34 -5.50 -3.21
C LEU A 190 -7.49 -5.98 -2.02
N LEU A 191 -7.56 -5.29 -0.89
CA LEU A 191 -6.80 -5.66 0.33
C LEU A 191 -7.27 -7.01 0.91
N ILE A 192 -8.58 -7.30 0.87
CA ILE A 192 -9.12 -8.60 1.29
C ILE A 192 -8.57 -9.72 0.42
N VAL A 193 -8.67 -9.59 -0.91
CA VAL A 193 -8.20 -10.63 -1.82
C VAL A 193 -6.68 -10.80 -1.70
N LEU A 194 -5.90 -9.72 -1.56
CA LEU A 194 -4.45 -9.80 -1.33
C LEU A 194 -4.10 -10.60 -0.06
N LYS A 195 -4.87 -10.44 1.01
CA LYS A 195 -4.74 -11.18 2.28
C LYS A 195 -5.13 -12.65 2.13
N GLU A 196 -6.25 -12.93 1.47
CA GLU A 196 -6.77 -14.29 1.33
C GLU A 196 -5.93 -15.15 0.38
N THR A 197 -5.35 -14.51 -0.64
CA THR A 197 -4.52 -15.14 -1.66
C THR A 197 -3.02 -15.11 -1.31
N ILE A 198 -2.64 -15.05 -0.03
CA ILE A 198 -1.22 -15.13 0.37
C ILE A 198 -0.57 -16.46 -0.08
N LYS A 199 -1.34 -17.57 0.01
CA LYS A 199 -0.88 -18.95 -0.25
C LYS A 199 -1.59 -19.64 -1.42
N LYS A 200 -2.77 -19.16 -1.82
CA LYS A 200 -3.63 -19.72 -2.86
C LYS A 200 -3.88 -18.68 -3.96
N PRO A 201 -4.17 -19.09 -5.21
CA PRO A 201 -4.33 -18.16 -6.33
C PRO A 201 -5.61 -17.34 -6.24
N ASP A 202 -6.67 -17.90 -5.67
CA ASP A 202 -8.00 -17.28 -5.59
C ASP A 202 -8.66 -17.50 -4.22
N VAL A 203 -9.77 -16.81 -3.99
CA VAL A 203 -10.56 -16.92 -2.78
C VAL A 203 -12.05 -16.85 -3.11
N GLU A 204 -12.83 -17.67 -2.45
CA GLU A 204 -14.28 -17.54 -2.42
C GLU A 204 -14.70 -16.40 -1.46
N LEU A 205 -15.48 -15.45 -1.97
CA LEU A 205 -16.00 -14.34 -1.18
C LEU A 205 -17.51 -14.51 -0.97
N LEU A 206 -17.89 -15.18 0.12
CA LEU A 206 -19.28 -15.40 0.49
C LEU A 206 -19.92 -14.10 0.95
N ARG A 207 -20.83 -13.54 0.13
CA ARG A 207 -21.51 -12.26 0.37
C ARG A 207 -22.13 -12.15 1.77
N GLU A 208 -22.71 -13.24 2.25
CA GLU A 208 -23.41 -13.33 3.54
C GLU A 208 -22.45 -13.23 4.74
N ARG A 209 -21.21 -13.70 4.58
CA ARG A 209 -20.19 -13.70 5.64
C ARG A 209 -19.35 -12.42 5.66
N MET A 210 -19.41 -11.58 4.62
CA MET A 210 -18.54 -10.41 4.51
C MET A 210 -18.69 -9.41 5.67
N SER A 211 -19.92 -9.24 6.17
CA SER A 211 -20.18 -8.34 7.30
C SER A 211 -19.57 -8.91 8.59
N GLU A 212 -19.76 -10.20 8.83
CA GLU A 212 -19.21 -10.92 10.00
C GLU A 212 -17.68 -10.93 9.98
N TRP A 213 -17.08 -11.25 8.84
CA TRP A 213 -15.65 -11.50 8.71
C TRP A 213 -14.80 -10.25 8.56
N TYR A 214 -15.34 -9.20 7.95
CA TYR A 214 -14.57 -8.00 7.59
C TYR A 214 -15.24 -6.70 8.00
N GLY A 215 -16.46 -6.72 8.55
CA GLY A 215 -17.20 -5.50 8.88
C GLY A 215 -17.71 -4.73 7.65
N ILE A 216 -17.79 -5.38 6.48
CA ILE A 216 -18.18 -4.77 5.21
C ILE A 216 -19.45 -5.42 4.68
N SER A 217 -20.45 -4.62 4.30
CA SER A 217 -21.69 -5.14 3.74
C SER A 217 -21.47 -5.91 2.45
N GLY A 218 -22.26 -6.96 2.22
CA GLY A 218 -22.22 -7.72 0.98
C GLY A 218 -22.44 -6.85 -0.27
N LYS A 219 -23.27 -5.80 -0.18
CA LYS A 219 -23.47 -4.83 -1.27
C LYS A 219 -22.20 -4.03 -1.60
N THR A 220 -21.48 -3.59 -0.58
CA THR A 220 -20.20 -2.89 -0.76
C THR A 220 -19.17 -3.80 -1.42
N VAL A 221 -19.12 -5.07 -1.01
CA VAL A 221 -18.22 -6.06 -1.61
C VAL A 221 -18.57 -6.32 -3.07
N THR A 222 -19.84 -6.53 -3.42
CA THR A 222 -20.26 -6.69 -4.82
C THR A 222 -19.84 -5.51 -5.69
N LYS A 223 -20.02 -4.27 -5.20
CA LYS A 223 -19.57 -3.07 -5.91
C LYS A 223 -18.06 -3.06 -6.13
N GLY A 224 -17.28 -3.39 -5.08
CA GLY A 224 -15.82 -3.44 -5.17
C GLY A 224 -15.32 -4.53 -6.11
N ILE A 225 -15.94 -5.71 -6.10
CA ILE A 225 -15.64 -6.79 -7.04
C ILE A 225 -15.87 -6.34 -8.48
N GLN A 226 -17.04 -5.74 -8.77
CA GLN A 226 -17.36 -5.27 -10.12
C GLN A 226 -16.33 -4.26 -10.62
N GLU A 227 -16.02 -3.25 -9.81
CA GLU A 227 -15.05 -2.23 -10.18
C GLU A 227 -13.64 -2.80 -10.42
N LEU A 228 -13.21 -3.79 -9.63
CA LEU A 228 -11.91 -4.43 -9.85
C LEU A 228 -11.88 -5.31 -11.10
N ILE A 229 -13.01 -5.91 -11.49
CA ILE A 229 -13.16 -6.63 -12.77
C ILE A 229 -13.07 -5.64 -13.92
N ASP A 230 -13.82 -4.53 -13.84
CA ASP A 230 -13.84 -3.47 -14.86
C ASP A 230 -12.44 -2.83 -15.04
N CYS A 231 -11.65 -2.76 -13.97
CA CYS A 231 -10.25 -2.29 -13.99
C CYS A 231 -9.24 -3.38 -14.39
N GLU A 232 -9.69 -4.57 -14.78
CA GLU A 232 -8.87 -5.74 -15.12
C GLU A 232 -7.89 -6.20 -14.02
N LEU A 233 -8.21 -5.92 -12.75
CA LEU A 233 -7.40 -6.30 -11.59
C LEU A 233 -7.81 -7.63 -10.98
N LEU A 234 -9.05 -8.08 -11.23
CA LEU A 234 -9.65 -9.27 -10.65
C LEU A 234 -10.15 -10.22 -11.73
N ASP A 235 -9.92 -11.53 -11.55
CA ASP A 235 -10.33 -12.60 -12.43
C ASP A 235 -11.35 -13.50 -11.70
N PRO A 236 -12.61 -13.56 -12.17
CA PRO A 236 -13.63 -14.44 -11.59
C PRO A 236 -13.52 -15.86 -12.17
N ARG A 237 -13.54 -16.88 -11.31
CA ARG A 237 -13.66 -18.28 -11.67
C ARG A 237 -14.92 -18.85 -11.03
N ILE A 238 -15.75 -19.50 -11.84
CA ILE A 238 -16.99 -20.14 -11.38
C ILE A 238 -16.76 -21.64 -11.31
N GLU A 239 -17.13 -22.25 -10.19
CA GLU A 239 -17.08 -23.70 -10.00
C GLU A 239 -18.48 -24.20 -9.67
N ARG A 240 -19.01 -25.07 -10.52
CA ARG A 240 -20.32 -25.69 -10.31
C ARG A 240 -20.19 -26.95 -9.48
N VAL A 241 -20.76 -26.95 -8.28
CA VAL A 241 -20.63 -28.03 -7.30
C VAL A 241 -22.00 -28.70 -7.10
N PRO A 242 -22.08 -30.03 -7.03
CA PRO A 242 -23.31 -30.72 -6.64
C PRO A 242 -23.78 -30.30 -5.24
N ASP A 243 -25.07 -29.97 -5.13
CA ASP A 243 -25.71 -29.58 -3.89
C ASP A 243 -27.12 -30.17 -3.85
N ALA A 244 -27.33 -31.16 -3.00
CA ALA A 244 -28.59 -31.86 -2.86
C ALA A 244 -29.74 -30.96 -2.37
N ALA A 245 -29.43 -29.85 -1.68
CA ALA A 245 -30.41 -28.89 -1.22
C ALA A 245 -30.76 -27.82 -2.28
N ALA A 246 -29.94 -27.69 -3.33
CA ALA A 246 -30.19 -26.73 -4.40
C ALA A 246 -31.29 -27.22 -5.34
N LYS A 247 -32.11 -26.29 -5.86
CA LYS A 247 -33.24 -26.57 -6.75
C LYS A 247 -32.89 -27.46 -7.96
N TYR A 248 -31.69 -27.29 -8.50
CA TYR A 248 -31.21 -28.03 -9.67
C TYR A 248 -30.16 -29.10 -9.32
N GLY A 249 -30.00 -29.43 -8.05
CA GLY A 249 -28.98 -30.37 -7.57
C GLY A 249 -27.54 -29.85 -7.66
N VAL A 250 -27.36 -28.56 -7.98
CA VAL A 250 -26.05 -27.89 -8.14
C VAL A 250 -26.11 -26.44 -7.67
N THR A 251 -24.98 -25.94 -7.19
CA THR A 251 -24.75 -24.55 -6.76
C THR A 251 -23.45 -24.04 -7.39
N ASP A 252 -23.41 -22.75 -7.75
CA ASP A 252 -22.23 -22.11 -8.34
C ASP A 252 -21.42 -21.37 -7.24
N HIS A 253 -20.15 -21.74 -7.08
CA HIS A 253 -19.20 -21.08 -6.19
C HIS A 253 -18.35 -20.08 -6.98
N TYR A 254 -18.23 -18.85 -6.47
CA TYR A 254 -17.50 -17.77 -7.13
C TYR A 254 -16.16 -17.54 -6.44
N TYR A 255 -15.08 -17.81 -7.17
CA TYR A 255 -13.71 -17.58 -6.74
C TYR A 255 -13.13 -16.35 -7.44
N TYR A 256 -12.30 -15.60 -6.72
CA TYR A 256 -11.70 -14.37 -7.23
C TYR A 256 -10.17 -14.41 -7.04
N GLY A 257 -9.44 -14.30 -8.15
CA GLY A 257 -7.98 -14.18 -8.19
C GLY A 257 -7.53 -12.80 -8.64
N LEU A 258 -6.37 -12.34 -8.20
CA LEU A 258 -5.80 -11.06 -8.64
C LEU A 258 -4.95 -11.24 -9.90
N LYS A 259 -4.94 -10.24 -10.78
CA LYS A 259 -4.21 -10.24 -12.06
C LYS A 259 -2.92 -9.44 -12.01
N GLY A 260 -2.07 -9.70 -13.01
CA GLY A 260 -0.84 -8.95 -13.26
C GLY A 260 0.06 -8.83 -12.02
N PRO A 261 0.53 -7.62 -11.65
CA PRO A 261 1.46 -7.43 -10.54
C PRO A 261 0.88 -7.83 -9.17
N PHE A 262 -0.45 -7.89 -9.06
CA PHE A 262 -1.15 -8.26 -7.83
C PHE A 262 -1.39 -9.77 -7.69
N SER A 263 -1.16 -10.56 -8.75
CA SER A 263 -1.35 -12.00 -8.72
C SER A 263 -0.48 -12.68 -7.65
N THR A 264 -0.94 -13.83 -7.17
CA THR A 264 -0.22 -14.60 -6.15
C THR A 264 1.17 -15.03 -6.62
N GLU A 265 1.30 -15.44 -7.89
CA GLU A 265 2.56 -15.88 -8.46
C GLU A 265 3.56 -14.71 -8.59
N GLU A 266 3.14 -13.56 -9.13
CA GLU A 266 4.01 -12.38 -9.24
C GLU A 266 4.49 -11.89 -7.87
N ARG A 267 3.59 -11.80 -6.88
CA ARG A 267 3.96 -11.42 -5.51
C ARG A 267 4.92 -12.42 -4.88
N LYS A 268 4.74 -13.73 -5.12
CA LYS A 268 5.65 -14.78 -4.65
C LYS A 268 7.03 -14.67 -5.31
N ALA A 269 7.10 -14.43 -6.62
CA ALA A 269 8.34 -14.23 -7.36
C ALA A 269 9.11 -12.99 -6.86
N ARG A 270 8.41 -11.87 -6.65
CA ARG A 270 9.01 -10.64 -6.09
C ARG A 270 9.56 -10.84 -4.68
N ARG A 271 8.81 -11.51 -3.80
CA ARG A 271 9.28 -11.86 -2.45
C ARG A 271 10.54 -12.72 -2.50
N LYS A 272 10.59 -13.73 -3.36
CA LYS A 272 11.76 -14.60 -3.54
C LYS A 272 12.98 -13.80 -4.00
N THR A 273 12.81 -12.92 -4.98
CA THR A 273 13.87 -12.05 -5.50
C THR A 273 14.38 -11.08 -4.45
N ALA A 274 13.49 -10.40 -3.71
CA ALA A 274 13.84 -9.48 -2.65
C ALA A 274 14.57 -10.18 -1.49
N ASN A 275 14.12 -11.37 -1.08
CA ASN A 275 14.78 -12.15 -0.03
C ASN A 275 16.20 -12.58 -0.45
N ARG A 276 16.37 -13.03 -1.71
CA ARG A 276 17.69 -13.35 -2.27
C ARG A 276 18.64 -12.14 -2.22
N LYS A 277 18.16 -10.96 -2.62
CA LYS A 277 18.95 -9.71 -2.56
C LYS A 277 19.33 -9.33 -1.13
N ARG A 278 18.40 -9.46 -0.18
CA ARG A 278 18.65 -9.21 1.25
C ARG A 278 19.73 -10.14 1.80
N LEU A 279 19.59 -11.45 1.60
CA LEU A 279 20.56 -12.45 2.07
C LEU A 279 21.96 -12.21 1.47
N ALA A 280 22.03 -11.82 0.20
CA ALA A 280 23.30 -11.45 -0.44
C ALA A 280 23.95 -10.20 0.20
N ALA A 281 23.14 -9.18 0.51
CA ALA A 281 23.62 -7.96 1.18
C ALA A 281 24.09 -8.24 2.62
N GLU A 282 23.35 -9.07 3.37
CA GLU A 282 23.73 -9.51 4.72
C GLU A 282 25.06 -10.28 4.70
N ARG A 283 25.23 -11.21 3.76
CA ARG A 283 26.51 -11.93 3.56
C ARG A 283 27.67 -10.98 3.23
N LYS A 284 27.44 -10.00 2.35
CA LYS A 284 28.45 -8.98 2.00
C LYS A 284 28.84 -8.14 3.22
N LYS A 285 27.86 -7.72 4.03
CA LYS A 285 28.08 -6.96 5.27
C LYS A 285 28.86 -7.79 6.29
N ALA A 286 28.50 -9.06 6.49
CA ALA A 286 29.23 -9.97 7.37
C ALA A 286 30.69 -10.17 6.94
N LYS A 287 30.95 -10.34 5.63
CA LYS A 287 32.31 -10.45 5.09
C LYS A 287 33.12 -9.17 5.28
N ALA A 288 32.50 -8.00 5.17
CA ALA A 288 33.16 -6.71 5.38
C ALA A 288 33.46 -6.42 6.86
N ALA A 289 32.66 -6.99 7.77
CA ALA A 289 32.84 -6.85 9.21
C ALA A 289 33.80 -7.90 9.82
N ALA A 290 34.22 -8.92 9.05
CA ALA A 290 35.20 -9.90 9.50
C ALA A 290 36.58 -9.24 9.66
N PRO A 291 37.27 -9.40 10.80
CA PRO A 291 38.61 -8.84 10.99
C PRO A 291 39.57 -9.42 9.95
N LYS A 292 40.35 -8.55 9.29
CA LYS A 292 41.47 -8.99 8.47
C LYS A 292 42.53 -9.56 9.42
N GLU A 293 42.74 -10.88 9.40
CA GLU A 293 43.93 -11.48 9.98
C GLU A 293 45.15 -10.80 9.34
N LYS A 294 45.90 -10.07 10.17
CA LYS A 294 47.21 -9.55 9.79
C LYS A 294 48.16 -10.74 9.81
N SER A 295 48.58 -11.17 8.63
CA SER A 295 49.77 -12.00 8.46
C SER A 295 51.03 -11.17 8.62
#